data_AF-A0A966EYV7-F1
#
_entry.id   AF-A0A966EYV7-F1
#
_cell.length_a   1.000
_cell.length_b   1.000
_cell.length_c   1.000
_cell.angle_alpha   90.00
_cell.angle_beta   90.00
_cell.angle_gamma   90.00
#
_symmetry.space_group_name_H-M   'P 1'
#
loop_
_entity.id
_entity.type
_entity.pdbx_description
1 polymer ?
#
loop_
_entity_poly.entity_id
_entity_poly.type
_entity_poly.pdbx_seq_one_letter_code
_entity_poly.pdbx_strand_id
1 'polypeptide(L)'
;MRQKTDTIAAIATASGRGGIGVVRLSGPDLDTFCSALLGFVPKPRLACYTPFIDGDGSLIDRGIALYFTAPHSYTGETVLELQGHGGVAVMQLLLQRCVALGARLAHP
;
A
#
# COMPACT_ATOMS: atom_id res chain seq x y z
N MET A 1 28.95 -1.30 0.39
CA MET A 1 27.92 -0.46 -0.23
C MET A 1 26.62 -0.72 0.49
N ARG A 2 26.00 0.28 1.12
CA ARG A 2 24.73 0.12 1.83
C ARG A 2 23.68 -0.21 0.76
N GLN A 3 23.10 -1.42 0.81
CA GLN A 3 21.93 -1.77 0.00
C GLN A 3 20.93 -0.62 0.14
N LYS A 4 20.51 -0.03 -0.98
CA LYS A 4 19.42 0.95 -0.97
C LYS A 4 18.23 0.20 -0.36
N THR A 5 17.68 0.69 0.74
CA THR A 5 16.52 0.05 1.36
C THR A 5 15.39 0.14 0.33
N ASP A 6 14.94 -0.99 -0.19
CA ASP A 6 13.88 -1.01 -1.20
C ASP A 6 12.52 -1.04 -0.52
N THR A 7 11.53 -0.34 -1.09
CA THR A 7 10.13 -0.45 -0.66
C THR A 7 9.62 -1.86 -0.99
N ILE A 8 9.09 -2.56 0.01
CA ILE A 8 8.45 -3.87 -0.16
C ILE A 8 6.92 -3.75 -0.08
N ALA A 9 6.21 -4.63 -0.79
CA ALA A 9 4.75 -4.72 -0.75
C ALA A 9 4.27 -6.17 -0.63
N ALA A 10 3.17 -6.38 0.10
CA ALA A 10 2.49 -7.68 0.18
C ALA A 10 1.01 -7.53 0.54
N ILE A 11 0.20 -8.53 0.17
CA ILE A 11 -1.13 -8.73 0.77
C ILE A 11 -0.92 -9.21 2.19
N ALA A 12 -1.35 -8.42 3.18
CA ALA A 12 -1.12 -8.64 4.61
C ALA A 12 -2.26 -9.40 5.31
N THR A 13 -3.39 -9.61 4.63
CA THR A 13 -4.52 -10.43 5.11
C THR A 13 -4.42 -11.87 4.62
N ALA A 14 -5.11 -12.78 5.31
CA ALA A 14 -5.19 -14.19 4.89
C ALA A 14 -5.74 -14.33 3.46
N SER A 15 -5.29 -15.38 2.77
CA SER A 15 -5.76 -15.70 1.42
C SER A 15 -7.24 -16.11 1.41
N GLY A 16 -7.96 -15.77 0.35
CA GLY A 16 -9.38 -16.10 0.18
C GLY A 16 -10.25 -14.85 0.03
N ARG A 17 -11.57 -15.02 0.19
CA ARG A 17 -12.54 -13.92 0.18
C ARG A 17 -12.76 -13.43 1.61
N GLY A 18 -12.61 -12.12 1.83
CA GLY A 18 -12.98 -11.44 3.06
C GLY A 18 -13.80 -10.18 2.77
N GLY A 19 -14.42 -9.60 3.80
CA GLY A 19 -15.06 -8.29 3.67
C GLY A 19 -14.03 -7.19 3.35
N ILE A 20 -12.85 -7.27 3.98
CA ILE A 20 -11.73 -6.35 3.80
C ILE A 20 -10.47 -7.15 3.47
N GLY A 21 -9.61 -6.58 2.63
CA GLY A 21 -8.25 -7.05 2.40
C GLY A 21 -7.27 -5.88 2.53
N VAL A 22 -6.02 -6.19 2.90
CA VAL A 22 -4.98 -5.16 3.11
C VAL A 22 -3.78 -5.45 2.23
N VAL A 23 -3.37 -4.47 1.43
CA VAL A 23 -2.03 -4.42 0.82
C VAL A 23 -1.18 -3.47 1.67
N ARG A 24 -0.07 -3.97 2.20
CA ARG A 24 0.87 -3.20 3.02
C ARG A 24 2.16 -2.94 2.23
N LEU A 25 2.62 -1.69 2.27
CA LEU A 25 3.95 -1.29 1.81
C LEU A 25 4.81 -0.85 3.00
N SER A 26 6.10 -1.16 2.97
CA SER A 26 7.10 -0.71 3.96
C SER A 26 8.39 -0.30 3.26
N GLY A 27 8.98 0.82 3.65
CA GLY A 27 10.27 1.26 3.16
C GLY A 27 10.38 2.77 2.98
N PRO A 28 11.43 3.27 2.31
CA PRO A 28 11.58 4.68 2.01
C PRO A 28 10.62 5.16 0.92
N ASP A 29 10.53 6.47 0.73
CA ASP A 29 9.88 7.16 -0.40
C ASP A 29 8.39 6.82 -0.64
N LEU A 30 7.67 6.38 0.40
CA LEU A 30 6.23 6.08 0.31
C LEU A 30 5.36 7.29 -0.05
N ASP A 31 5.86 8.51 0.05
CA ASP A 31 5.14 9.72 -0.40
C ASP A 31 4.89 9.70 -1.91
N THR A 32 5.80 9.11 -2.70
CA THR A 32 5.62 8.92 -4.15
C THR A 32 4.51 7.91 -4.43
N PHE A 33 4.47 6.82 -3.67
CA PHE A 33 3.39 5.82 -3.76
C PHE A 33 2.05 6.42 -3.37
N CYS A 34 1.98 7.14 -2.26
CA CYS A 34 0.79 7.87 -1.81
C CYS A 34 0.28 8.84 -2.90
N SER A 35 1.17 9.64 -3.47
CA SER A 35 0.80 10.59 -4.54
C SER A 35 0.25 9.87 -5.77
N ALA A 36 0.87 8.76 -6.19
CA ALA A 36 0.46 8.02 -7.37
C ALA A 36 -0.82 7.16 -7.18
N LEU A 37 -1.05 6.65 -5.97
CA LEU A 37 -2.19 5.78 -5.65
C LEU A 37 -3.41 6.58 -5.17
N LEU A 38 -3.18 7.66 -4.42
CA LEU A 38 -4.21 8.38 -3.65
C LEU A 38 -4.37 9.84 -4.10
N GLY A 39 -3.37 10.41 -4.78
CA GLY A 39 -3.32 11.83 -5.15
C GLY A 39 -2.84 12.77 -4.03
N PHE A 40 -2.51 12.24 -2.86
CA PHE A 40 -2.00 13.00 -1.71
C PHE A 40 -1.25 12.09 -0.74
N VAL A 41 -0.49 12.67 0.19
CA VAL A 41 0.12 11.94 1.32
C VAL A 41 -0.81 12.00 2.54
N PRO A 42 -1.35 10.88 3.04
CA PRO A 42 -2.24 10.88 4.20
C PRO A 42 -1.54 11.38 5.45
N LYS A 43 -2.29 12.00 6.36
CA LYS A 43 -1.77 12.36 7.68
C LYS A 43 -1.43 11.07 8.45
N PRO A 44 -0.28 11.00 9.14
CA PRO A 44 0.09 9.81 9.89
C PRO A 44 -0.99 9.40 10.91
N ARG A 45 -1.36 8.12 10.92
CA ARG A 45 -2.35 7.49 11.80
C ARG A 45 -3.78 8.04 11.70
N LEU A 46 -4.10 8.75 10.64
CA LEU A 46 -5.47 9.13 10.34
C LEU A 46 -6.01 8.19 9.26
N ALA A 47 -7.12 7.53 9.53
CA ALA A 47 -7.83 6.75 8.53
C ALA A 47 -8.43 7.68 7.47
N CYS A 48 -8.02 7.52 6.21
CA CYS A 48 -8.51 8.33 5.10
C CYS A 48 -9.33 7.46 4.14
N TYR A 49 -10.64 7.71 4.02
CA TYR A 49 -11.45 7.11 2.97
C TYR A 49 -11.15 7.78 1.64
N THR A 50 -10.64 7.02 0.66
CA THR A 50 -10.10 7.56 -0.59
C THR A 50 -10.17 6.52 -1.72
N PRO A 51 -10.27 6.94 -2.99
CA PRO A 51 -10.01 6.04 -4.11
C PRO A 51 -8.54 5.58 -4.15
N PHE A 52 -8.33 4.39 -4.69
CA PHE A 52 -7.04 3.84 -5.10
C PHE A 52 -6.99 3.81 -6.63
N ILE A 53 -5.97 4.41 -7.22
CA ILE A 53 -5.92 4.73 -8.65
C ILE A 53 -4.83 3.92 -9.38
N ASP A 54 -5.15 3.44 -10.58
CA ASP A 54 -4.22 2.72 -11.45
C ASP A 54 -3.36 3.69 -12.29
N GLY A 55 -2.37 3.17 -13.02
CA GLY A 55 -1.44 3.95 -13.85
C GLY A 55 -2.10 4.74 -14.98
N ASP A 56 -3.26 4.31 -15.45
CA ASP A 56 -4.07 4.98 -16.48
C ASP A 56 -5.09 5.98 -15.90
N GLY A 57 -5.13 6.13 -14.57
CA GLY A 57 -6.09 6.98 -13.87
C GLY A 57 -7.43 6.30 -13.56
N SER A 58 -7.62 5.04 -13.94
CA SER A 58 -8.82 4.28 -13.58
C SER A 58 -8.89 3.94 -12.09
N LEU A 59 -10.10 3.72 -11.59
CA LEU A 59 -10.34 3.35 -10.21
C LEU A 59 -10.09 1.85 -10.01
N ILE A 60 -9.17 1.49 -9.12
CA ILE A 60 -8.99 0.10 -8.68
C ILE A 60 -10.01 -0.26 -7.62
N ASP A 61 -10.11 0.56 -6.57
CA ASP A 61 -11.05 0.38 -5.45
C ASP A 61 -11.27 1.68 -4.68
N ARG A 62 -12.24 1.71 -3.75
CA ARG A 62 -12.37 2.74 -2.72
C ARG A 62 -12.23 2.10 -1.35
N GLY A 63 -11.32 2.62 -0.53
CA GLY A 63 -10.98 2.00 0.74
C GLY A 63 -10.42 3.00 1.74
N ILE A 64 -9.82 2.47 2.80
CA ILE A 64 -9.11 3.25 3.81
C ILE A 64 -7.61 3.17 3.53
N ALA A 65 -6.97 4.33 3.35
CA ALA A 65 -5.53 4.46 3.43
C ALA A 65 -5.12 4.80 4.86
N LEU A 66 -4.11 4.11 5.39
CA LEU A 66 -3.50 4.41 6.68
C LEU A 66 -1.99 4.53 6.53
N TYR A 67 -1.45 5.67 6.92
CA TYR A 67 -0.02 5.99 6.77
C TYR A 67 0.66 6.06 8.13
N PHE A 68 1.86 5.50 8.23
CA PHE A 68 2.68 5.50 9.44
C PHE A 68 4.07 6.00 9.07
N THR A 69 4.61 6.94 9.84
CA THR A 69 5.97 7.43 9.66
C THR A 69 6.94 6.68 10.57
N ALA A 70 8.14 6.41 10.08
CA ALA A 70 9.24 5.91 10.92
C ALA A 70 9.51 6.85 12.12
N PRO A 71 9.99 6.33 13.26
CA PRO A 71 10.21 4.91 13.56
C PRO A 71 8.94 4.20 14.07
N HIS A 72 7.78 4.84 14.02
CA HIS A 72 6.62 4.43 14.79
C HIS A 72 5.56 3.66 13.98
N SER A 73 6.01 2.56 13.38
CA SER A 73 5.22 1.60 12.60
C SER A 73 5.54 0.16 13.03
N TYR A 74 4.85 -0.82 12.44
CA TYR A 74 5.09 -2.24 12.70
C TYR A 74 6.51 -2.70 12.32
N THR A 75 7.06 -2.18 11.21
CA THR A 75 8.40 -2.56 10.71
C THR A 75 9.50 -1.64 11.22
N GLY A 76 9.14 -0.53 11.88
CA GLY A 76 10.06 0.55 12.23
C GLY A 76 10.39 1.51 11.07
N GLU A 77 9.93 1.21 9.86
CA GLU A 77 10.06 2.07 8.68
C GLU A 77 8.79 2.90 8.44
N THR A 78 8.75 3.72 7.40
CA THR A 78 7.49 4.30 6.93
C THR A 78 6.64 3.18 6.32
N VAL A 79 5.34 3.16 6.63
CA VAL A 79 4.38 2.13 6.20
C VAL A 79 3.14 2.79 5.61
N LEU A 80 2.63 2.22 4.51
CA LEU A 80 1.33 2.55 3.94
C LEU A 80 0.49 1.27 3.92
N GLU A 81 -0.72 1.34 4.46
CA GLU A 81 -1.72 0.29 4.36
C GLU A 81 -2.88 0.74 3.48
N LEU A 82 -3.20 -0.06 2.47
CA LEU A 82 -4.34 0.12 1.58
C LEU A 82 -5.37 -0.95 1.94
N GLN A 83 -6.44 -0.54 2.64
CA GLN A 83 -7.50 -1.42 3.09
C GLN A 83 -8.71 -1.28 2.16
N GLY A 84 -8.91 -2.26 1.28
CA GLY A 84 -10.00 -2.29 0.30
C GLY A 84 -10.93 -3.48 0.49
N HIS A 85 -11.80 -3.73 -0.48
CA HIS A 85 -12.65 -4.92 -0.49
C HIS A 85 -11.79 -6.20 -0.52
N GLY A 86 -12.11 -7.19 0.31
CA GLY A 86 -11.31 -8.42 0.44
C GLY A 86 -11.48 -9.43 -0.71
N GLY A 87 -11.78 -8.96 -1.93
CA GLY A 87 -11.82 -9.79 -3.12
C GLY A 87 -10.40 -10.10 -3.63
N VAL A 88 -10.14 -11.36 -3.96
CA VAL A 88 -8.81 -11.80 -4.45
C VAL A 88 -8.34 -10.97 -5.66
N ALA A 89 -9.24 -10.69 -6.62
CA ALA A 89 -8.91 -9.93 -7.81
C ALA A 89 -8.46 -8.49 -7.51
N VAL A 90 -9.22 -7.76 -6.67
CA VAL A 90 -8.89 -6.37 -6.34
C VAL A 90 -7.62 -6.26 -5.49
N MET A 91 -7.38 -7.22 -4.58
CA MET A 91 -6.14 -7.28 -3.81
C MET A 91 -4.92 -7.54 -4.69
N GLN A 92 -5.04 -8.41 -5.69
CA GLN A 92 -3.97 -8.64 -6.66
C GLN A 92 -3.73 -7.42 -7.55
N LEU A 93 -4.78 -6.75 -8.01
CA LEU A 93 -4.65 -5.50 -8.79
C LEU A 93 -3.92 -4.40 -7.99
N LEU A 94 -4.30 -4.19 -6.72
CA LEU A 94 -3.61 -3.22 -5.86
C LEU A 94 -2.14 -3.58 -5.62
N LEU A 95 -1.84 -4.86 -5.36
CA LEU A 95 -0.46 -5.32 -5.18
C LEU A 95 0.36 -5.13 -6.46
N GLN A 96 -0.18 -5.50 -7.62
CA GLN A 96 0.46 -5.31 -8.92
C GLN A 96 0.72 -3.83 -9.20
N ARG A 97 -0.23 -2.95 -8.86
CA ARG A 97 -0.04 -1.50 -8.97
C ARG A 97 1.11 -1.01 -8.10
N CYS A 98 1.23 -1.50 -6.87
CA CYS A 98 2.38 -1.18 -6.01
C CYS A 98 3.71 -1.63 -6.63
N VAL A 99 3.74 -2.83 -7.22
CA VAL A 99 4.93 -3.35 -7.90
C VAL A 99 5.29 -2.52 -9.13
N ALA A 100 4.29 -2.13 -9.93
CA ALA A 100 4.48 -1.27 -11.10
C ALA A 100 5.05 0.12 -10.74
N LEU A 101 4.82 0.59 -9.51
CA LEU A 101 5.40 1.83 -8.96
C LEU A 101 6.81 1.65 -8.40
N GLY A 102 7.36 0.43 -8.42
CA GLY A 102 8.72 0.12 -8.01
C GLY A 102 8.86 -0.62 -6.69
N ALA A 103 7.76 -1.00 -6.03
CA ALA A 103 7.86 -1.88 -4.87
C ALA A 103 8.28 -3.29 -5.28
N ARG A 104 9.13 -3.93 -4.48
CA ARG A 104 9.42 -5.37 -4.62
C ARG A 104 8.40 -6.17 -3.80
N LEU A 105 8.07 -7.39 -4.23
CA LEU A 105 7.29 -8.29 -3.39
C LEU A 105 8.05 -8.63 -2.10
N ALA A 106 7.39 -8.54 -0.94
CA ALA A 106 7.99 -9.01 0.30
C ALA A 106 8.18 -10.53 0.26
N HIS A 107 9.27 -11.02 0.87
CA HIS A 107 9.52 -12.45 1.07
C HIS A 107 9.20 -12.82 2.53
N PRO A 108 8.85 -14.10 2.80
CA PRO A 108 8.67 -14.60 4.16
C PRO A 108 9.90 -14.40 5.05
#